data_AF-A0A1R3GUL2-F1
#
_entry.id   AF-A0A1R3GUL2-F1
#
_cell.length_a   1.000
_cell.length_b   1.000
_cell.length_c   1.000
_cell.angle_alpha   90.00
_cell.angle_beta   90.00
_cell.angle_gamma   90.00
#
_symmetry.space_group_name_H-M   'P 1'
#
loop_
_entity.id
_entity.type
_entity.pdbx_description
1 polymer ?
#
loop_
_entity_poly.entity_id
_entity_poly.type
_entity_poly.pdbx_seq_one_letter_code
_entity_poly.pdbx_strand_id
1 'polypeptide(L)'
;MAILPNNTIKVLEDHVSHVSPPPNSVPTTSLPLNFFDMKFLPSAPVQPLFFFEFPFPTSFFMQNILPNFKASLSLTLQHFFPLAGNLVLPPPPQIPYIHYKEGDSVSLFVNESTADFNHLASNNARKFQELQSLVPTLPPAAKGSDNSFMQKPLLAIQVTVFPLVGISIGFAFYHVVADGRAFIHFMKSFASVFSSRGDMTCLKDSFPKFNRDLIEDPLDCRKRLKLPPTYFGNCLLRSTATAKKSELIGENGIFVAARAIAKVVMEFEKGSLKETETLLSSSKAMELIKMEAKNVIMVEASPKFGAYNMSFGSGGTKKAELASIGSSETATVFSIADSREEGGVEYGLALASSELDSFNAIFNGRLKLPFSRL
;
A
#
# COMPACT_ATOMS: atom_id res chain seq x y z
N MET A 1 10.39 35.41 -6.74
CA MET A 1 10.56 34.36 -5.70
C MET A 1 9.46 34.56 -4.68
N ALA A 2 8.32 33.88 -4.85
CA ALA A 2 7.31 33.83 -3.80
C ALA A 2 7.80 32.85 -2.74
N ILE A 3 7.96 33.32 -1.51
CA ILE A 3 8.27 32.48 -0.35
C ILE A 3 7.04 31.58 -0.17
N LEU A 4 7.18 30.29 -0.49
CA LEU A 4 6.16 29.28 -0.14
C LEU A 4 5.94 29.38 1.37
N PRO A 5 4.69 29.45 1.88
CA PRO A 5 4.47 29.30 3.31
C PRO A 5 5.10 27.98 3.72
N ASN A 6 5.96 27.98 4.73
CA ASN A 6 6.45 26.74 5.32
C ASN A 6 5.20 25.94 5.72
N ASN A 7 4.93 24.83 5.02
CA ASN A 7 3.89 23.88 5.39
C ASN A 7 4.21 23.42 6.82
N THR A 8 3.53 24.02 7.78
CA THR A 8 3.82 23.79 9.19
C THR A 8 2.89 22.67 9.63
N ILE A 9 3.45 21.47 9.77
CA ILE A 9 2.78 20.37 10.44
C ILE A 9 2.99 20.56 11.93
N LYS A 10 1.90 20.75 12.65
CA LYS A 10 1.86 20.84 14.10
C LYS A 10 1.47 19.49 14.68
N VAL A 11 2.27 18.95 15.57
CA VAL A 11 1.91 17.74 16.32
C VAL A 11 0.80 18.09 17.33
N LEU A 12 -0.27 17.30 17.36
CA LEU A 12 -1.44 17.54 18.23
C LEU A 12 -1.41 16.75 19.54
N GLU A 13 -0.66 15.65 19.59
CA GLU A 13 -0.41 14.88 20.81
C GLU A 13 1.08 14.98 21.17
N ASP A 14 1.39 15.45 22.37
CA ASP A 14 2.79 15.66 22.83
C ASP A 14 3.63 14.37 22.81
N HIS A 15 2.98 13.21 22.74
CA HIS A 15 3.61 11.89 22.62
C HIS A 15 2.95 11.10 21.50
N VAL A 16 3.74 10.22 20.86
CA VAL A 16 3.23 9.25 19.89
C VAL A 16 2.25 8.32 20.60
N SER A 17 1.02 8.26 20.11
CA SER A 17 0.03 7.31 20.62
C SER A 17 0.38 5.90 20.18
N HIS A 18 0.11 4.93 21.05
CA HIS A 18 0.27 3.51 20.77
C HIS A 18 -1.07 2.81 20.90
N VAL A 19 -1.52 2.16 19.83
CA VAL A 19 -2.79 1.43 19.79
C VAL A 19 -2.52 -0.06 19.67
N SER A 20 -2.78 -0.80 20.74
CA SER A 20 -2.70 -2.27 20.76
C SER A 20 -4.07 -2.89 20.46
N PRO A 21 -4.13 -4.19 20.13
CA PRO A 21 -5.36 -4.96 20.32
C PRO A 21 -5.93 -4.80 21.75
N PRO A 22 -7.22 -5.08 21.98
CA PRO A 22 -7.80 -5.04 23.33
C PRO A 22 -7.03 -5.98 24.27
N PRO A 23 -6.87 -5.62 25.55
CA PRO A 23 -6.08 -6.43 26.48
C PRO A 23 -6.58 -7.87 26.55
N ASN A 24 -5.66 -8.84 26.54
CA ASN A 24 -5.95 -10.27 26.61
C ASN A 24 -6.84 -10.83 25.47
N SER A 25 -6.98 -10.10 24.36
CA SER A 25 -7.87 -10.51 23.25
C SER A 25 -7.17 -11.34 22.17
N VAL A 26 -5.83 -11.28 22.12
CA VAL A 26 -5.00 -11.99 21.15
C VAL A 26 -3.91 -12.74 21.92
N PRO A 27 -3.80 -14.07 21.76
CA PRO A 27 -2.69 -14.80 22.38
C PRO A 27 -1.36 -14.45 21.70
N THR A 28 -0.26 -14.58 22.43
CA THR A 28 1.08 -14.50 21.83
C THR A 28 1.17 -15.48 20.66
N THR A 29 1.43 -14.96 19.46
CA THR A 29 1.31 -15.71 18.21
C THR A 29 2.51 -15.43 17.31
N SER A 30 3.07 -16.50 16.76
CA SER A 30 4.09 -16.42 15.71
C SER A 30 3.48 -16.91 14.39
N LEU A 31 3.67 -16.14 13.33
CA LEU A 31 3.30 -16.51 11.97
C LEU A 31 4.56 -16.72 11.14
N PRO A 32 4.79 -17.93 10.60
CA PRO A 32 5.89 -18.14 9.67
C PRO A 32 5.67 -17.34 8.39
N LEU A 33 6.77 -16.87 7.81
CA LEU A 33 6.74 -16.27 6.48
C LEU A 33 6.73 -17.37 5.42
N ASN A 34 5.87 -17.25 4.42
CA ASN A 34 5.90 -18.09 3.23
C ASN A 34 6.80 -17.48 2.15
N PHE A 35 7.01 -18.20 1.04
CA PHE A 35 7.88 -17.74 -0.04
C PHE A 35 7.40 -16.43 -0.71
N PHE A 36 6.08 -16.13 -0.69
CA PHE A 36 5.56 -14.85 -1.18
C PHE A 36 5.86 -13.68 -0.25
N ASP A 37 6.00 -13.91 1.05
CA ASP A 37 6.38 -12.86 2.01
C ASP A 37 7.89 -12.61 1.96
N MET A 38 8.70 -13.68 1.87
CA MET A 38 10.17 -13.61 1.95
C MET A 38 10.80 -12.65 0.93
N LYS A 39 10.27 -12.62 -0.29
CA LYS A 39 10.76 -11.73 -1.36
C LYS A 39 10.63 -10.23 -1.01
N PHE A 40 9.81 -9.89 -0.03
CA PHE A 40 9.59 -8.51 0.42
C PHE A 40 10.45 -8.10 1.61
N LEU A 41 11.27 -8.99 2.19
CA LEU A 41 12.21 -8.65 3.27
C LEU A 41 13.13 -7.45 2.97
N PRO A 42 13.70 -7.27 1.76
CA PRO A 42 14.55 -6.12 1.46
C PRO A 42 13.77 -4.87 1.03
N SER A 43 12.43 -4.90 1.02
CA SER A 43 11.61 -3.80 0.49
C SER A 43 11.51 -2.63 1.48
N ALA A 44 11.51 -1.41 0.93
CA ALA A 44 11.11 -0.22 1.68
C ALA A 44 9.62 -0.31 2.07
N PRO A 45 9.19 0.42 3.11
CA PRO A 45 7.79 0.46 3.50
C PRO A 45 6.89 1.00 2.38
N VAL A 46 5.71 0.39 2.23
CA VAL A 46 4.65 0.90 1.35
C VAL A 46 3.92 2.01 2.10
N GLN A 47 3.65 3.14 1.42
CA GLN A 47 3.02 4.31 2.06
C GLN A 47 1.70 4.75 1.38
N PRO A 48 0.58 4.03 1.57
CA PRO A 48 -0.72 4.49 1.13
C PRO A 48 -1.17 5.74 1.90
N LEU A 49 -1.86 6.65 1.22
CA LEU A 49 -2.36 7.90 1.78
C LEU A 49 -3.79 8.15 1.26
N PHE A 50 -4.71 8.42 2.17
CA PHE A 50 -6.12 8.65 1.85
C PHE A 50 -6.57 10.00 2.39
N PHE A 51 -7.32 10.76 1.58
CA PHE A 51 -7.90 12.05 1.95
C PHE A 51 -9.41 11.92 2.11
N PHE A 52 -9.97 12.56 3.13
CA PHE A 52 -11.40 12.58 3.43
C PHE A 52 -11.87 14.00 3.71
N GLU A 53 -13.06 14.35 3.24
CA GLU A 53 -13.68 15.63 3.60
C GLU A 53 -14.13 15.59 5.06
N PHE A 54 -13.85 16.67 5.77
CA PHE A 54 -14.10 16.77 7.20
C PHE A 54 -14.25 18.25 7.56
N PRO A 55 -15.44 18.83 7.34
CA PRO A 55 -15.68 20.27 7.51
C PRO A 55 -15.89 20.64 8.99
N PHE A 56 -14.99 20.20 9.87
CA PHE A 56 -15.07 20.45 11.31
C PHE A 56 -13.73 20.95 11.88
N PRO A 57 -13.75 21.68 13.02
CA PRO A 57 -12.53 22.11 13.69
C PRO A 57 -11.71 20.94 14.25
N THR A 58 -10.42 21.17 14.46
CA THR A 58 -9.52 20.19 15.11
C THR A 58 -10.01 19.77 16.49
N SER A 59 -10.55 20.70 17.28
CA SER A 59 -11.12 20.37 18.60
C SER A 59 -12.24 19.32 18.51
N PHE A 60 -13.09 19.41 17.48
CA PHE A 60 -14.15 18.43 17.24
C PHE A 60 -13.56 17.06 16.89
N PHE A 61 -12.54 17.02 16.03
CA PHE A 61 -11.82 15.79 15.71
C PHE A 61 -11.24 15.14 16.98
N MET A 62 -10.48 15.90 17.77
CA MET A 62 -9.81 15.39 18.97
C MET A 62 -10.79 14.86 20.01
N GLN A 63 -11.94 15.51 20.18
CA GLN A 63 -12.93 15.13 21.21
C GLN A 63 -13.88 14.02 20.77
N ASN A 64 -14.28 13.98 19.50
CA ASN A 64 -15.40 13.13 19.04
C ASN A 64 -15.00 12.03 18.07
N ILE A 65 -13.92 12.24 17.30
CA ILE A 65 -13.52 11.32 16.22
C ILE A 65 -12.33 10.47 16.66
N LEU A 66 -11.29 11.09 17.21
CA LEU A 66 -10.06 10.41 17.58
C LEU A 66 -10.28 9.28 18.62
N PRO A 67 -11.11 9.42 19.66
CA PRO A 67 -11.37 8.32 20.59
C PRO A 67 -12.00 7.11 19.91
N ASN A 68 -13.01 7.33 19.05
CA ASN A 68 -13.64 6.27 18.28
C ASN A 68 -12.67 5.64 17.26
N PHE A 69 -11.82 6.47 16.65
CA PHE A 69 -10.77 6.00 15.73
C PHE A 69 -9.80 5.05 16.43
N LYS A 70 -9.26 5.44 17.60
CA LYS A 70 -8.36 4.59 18.40
C LYS A 70 -9.05 3.31 18.87
N ALA A 71 -10.28 3.41 19.39
CA ALA A 71 -11.04 2.25 19.85
C ALA A 71 -11.34 1.26 18.71
N SER A 72 -11.77 1.78 17.55
CA SER A 72 -12.07 0.96 16.38
C SER A 72 -10.82 0.33 15.76
N LEU A 73 -9.69 1.04 15.80
CA LEU A 73 -8.39 0.50 15.39
C LEU A 73 -7.98 -0.64 16.32
N SER A 74 -8.08 -0.45 17.64
CA SER A 74 -7.80 -1.49 18.63
C SER A 74 -8.63 -2.75 18.36
N LEU A 75 -9.96 -2.60 18.27
CA LEU A 75 -10.88 -3.71 17.96
C LEU A 75 -10.55 -4.40 16.62
N THR A 76 -10.16 -3.64 15.60
CA THR A 76 -9.77 -4.23 14.32
C THR A 76 -8.46 -5.00 14.44
N LEU A 77 -7.47 -4.47 15.17
CA LEU A 77 -6.19 -5.14 15.41
C LEU A 77 -6.33 -6.43 16.21
N GLN A 78 -7.42 -6.64 16.95
CA GLN A 78 -7.73 -7.95 17.54
C GLN A 78 -7.73 -9.06 16.47
N HIS A 79 -8.35 -8.77 15.32
CA HIS A 79 -8.48 -9.73 14.24
C HIS A 79 -7.33 -9.63 13.25
N PHE A 80 -6.75 -8.44 13.09
CA PHE A 80 -5.62 -8.16 12.21
C PHE A 80 -4.29 -8.01 12.97
N PHE A 81 -4.12 -8.81 14.03
CA PHE A 81 -3.01 -8.70 14.98
C PHE A 81 -1.59 -8.71 14.37
N PRO A 82 -1.31 -9.36 13.21
CA PRO A 82 0.03 -9.30 12.63
C PRO A 82 0.49 -7.87 12.31
N LEU A 83 -0.45 -6.94 12.07
CA LEU A 83 -0.13 -5.53 11.84
C LEU A 83 0.35 -4.81 13.10
N ALA A 84 -0.10 -5.23 14.29
CA ALA A 84 0.39 -4.69 15.57
C ALA A 84 1.71 -5.33 16.00
N GLY A 85 2.05 -6.50 15.45
CA GLY A 85 3.25 -7.24 15.78
C GLY A 85 4.51 -6.69 15.10
N ASN A 86 5.56 -7.51 15.21
CA ASN A 86 6.90 -7.20 14.74
C ASN A 86 7.39 -8.28 13.75
N LEU A 87 8.11 -7.86 12.72
CA LEU A 87 8.95 -8.76 11.93
C LEU A 87 10.20 -9.09 12.75
N VAL A 88 10.38 -10.35 13.11
CA VAL A 88 11.55 -10.86 13.82
C VAL A 88 12.57 -11.39 12.82
N LEU A 89 13.82 -10.96 12.99
CA LEU A 89 14.98 -11.29 12.17
C LEU A 89 16.03 -12.01 13.04
N PRO A 90 15.89 -13.33 13.22
CA PRO A 90 16.87 -14.10 13.97
C PRO A 90 18.16 -14.32 13.14
N PRO A 91 19.28 -14.66 13.79
CA PRO A 91 20.50 -15.00 13.07
C PRO A 91 20.30 -16.27 12.22
N PRO A 92 20.99 -16.41 11.08
CA PRO A 92 20.99 -17.67 10.34
C PRO A 92 21.45 -18.84 11.22
N PRO A 93 20.88 -20.06 11.07
CA PRO A 93 19.98 -20.50 10.00
C PRO A 93 18.48 -20.28 10.28
N GLN A 94 18.11 -19.60 11.38
CA GLN A 94 16.70 -19.38 11.68
C GLN A 94 16.05 -18.45 10.65
N ILE A 95 14.80 -18.74 10.35
CA ILE A 95 14.04 -18.05 9.31
C ILE A 95 13.25 -16.90 9.94
N PRO A 96 13.20 -15.71 9.32
CA PRO A 96 12.36 -14.61 9.77
C PRO A 96 10.87 -14.99 9.89
N TYR A 97 10.20 -14.40 10.88
CA TYR A 97 8.78 -14.66 11.17
C TYR A 97 8.11 -13.39 11.70
N ILE A 98 6.79 -13.33 11.62
CA ILE A 98 6.00 -12.27 12.27
C ILE A 98 5.65 -12.74 13.66
N HIS A 99 5.83 -11.89 14.65
CA HIS A 99 5.53 -12.19 16.04
C HIS A 99 4.68 -11.09 16.65
N TYR A 100 3.61 -11.49 17.32
CA TYR A 100 2.82 -10.62 18.17
C TYR A 100 2.87 -11.14 19.61
N LYS A 101 3.08 -10.24 20.57
CA LYS A 101 2.92 -10.49 22.00
C LYS A 101 2.07 -9.38 22.65
N GLU A 102 1.51 -9.67 23.82
CA GLU A 102 0.74 -8.68 24.58
C GLU A 102 1.57 -7.41 24.83
N GLY A 103 0.96 -6.26 24.57
CA GLY A 103 1.61 -4.94 24.66
C GLY A 103 2.24 -4.45 23.35
N ASP A 104 2.40 -5.31 22.32
CA ASP A 104 2.74 -4.85 20.98
C ASP A 104 1.61 -3.97 20.42
N SER A 105 1.99 -2.93 19.67
CA SER A 105 1.08 -1.86 19.28
C SER A 105 1.50 -1.18 17.98
N VAL A 106 0.53 -0.50 17.36
CA VAL A 106 0.74 0.37 16.21
C VAL A 106 1.01 1.79 16.68
N SER A 107 2.08 2.41 16.18
CA SER A 107 2.33 3.85 16.39
C SER A 107 1.32 4.68 15.60
N LEU A 108 0.64 5.59 16.29
CA LEU A 108 -0.33 6.53 15.76
C LEU A 108 0.13 7.96 16.01
N PHE A 109 0.37 8.69 14.93
CA PHE A 109 0.71 10.11 14.94
C PHE A 109 -0.54 10.94 14.62
N VAL A 110 -0.79 11.98 15.42
CA VAL A 110 -1.93 12.88 15.21
C VAL A 110 -1.39 14.30 15.04
N ASN A 111 -1.62 14.86 13.86
CA ASN A 111 -1.06 16.13 13.44
C ASN A 111 -2.16 17.07 12.93
N GLU A 112 -1.85 18.36 12.88
CA GLU A 112 -2.61 19.40 12.20
C GLU A 112 -1.72 20.03 11.13
N SER A 113 -2.30 20.35 9.98
CA SER A 113 -1.61 21.04 8.90
C SER A 113 -2.43 22.23 8.40
N THR A 114 -1.72 23.31 8.09
CA THR A 114 -2.26 24.50 7.44
C THR A 114 -2.08 24.49 5.92
N ALA A 115 -1.50 23.41 5.37
CA ALA A 115 -1.32 23.26 3.93
C ALA A 115 -2.66 23.18 3.19
N ASP A 116 -2.67 23.55 1.91
CA ASP A 116 -3.90 23.54 1.10
C ASP A 116 -4.36 22.09 0.81
N PHE A 117 -5.38 21.65 1.54
CA PHE A 117 -5.98 20.33 1.40
C PHE A 117 -6.51 20.06 -0.02
N ASN A 118 -7.12 21.05 -0.68
CA ASN A 118 -7.68 20.85 -2.01
C ASN A 118 -6.58 20.75 -3.06
N HIS A 119 -5.49 21.51 -2.90
CA HIS A 119 -4.28 21.29 -3.68
C HIS A 119 -3.78 19.84 -3.47
N LEU A 120 -3.54 19.45 -2.22
CA LEU A 120 -3.01 18.13 -1.85
C LEU A 120 -3.90 16.94 -2.20
N ALA A 121 -5.21 17.13 -2.39
CA ALA A 121 -6.14 16.08 -2.81
C ALA A 121 -6.55 16.19 -4.30
N SER A 122 -5.92 17.08 -5.07
CA SER A 122 -6.23 17.26 -6.50
C SER A 122 -5.49 16.27 -7.40
N ASN A 123 -5.92 16.20 -8.67
CA ASN A 123 -5.21 15.46 -9.73
C ASN A 123 -4.09 16.29 -10.39
N ASN A 124 -3.82 17.51 -9.91
CA ASN A 124 -2.76 18.35 -10.46
C ASN A 124 -1.38 17.85 -10.04
N ALA A 125 -0.37 18.24 -10.83
CA ALA A 125 1.03 18.02 -10.50
C ALA A 125 1.39 18.71 -9.17
N ARG A 126 2.08 17.99 -8.30
CA ARG A 126 2.44 18.39 -6.94
C ARG A 126 3.84 17.89 -6.61
N LYS A 127 4.53 18.50 -5.65
CA LYS A 127 5.83 17.99 -5.24
C LYS A 127 5.63 16.73 -4.41
N PHE A 128 6.42 15.71 -4.73
CA PHE A 128 6.40 14.43 -4.03
C PHE A 128 6.58 14.57 -2.51
N GLN A 129 7.44 15.49 -2.07
CA GLN A 129 7.75 15.76 -0.66
C GLN A 129 6.53 16.27 0.12
N GLU A 130 5.56 16.92 -0.54
CA GLU A 130 4.35 17.39 0.11
C GLU A 130 3.51 16.20 0.61
N LEU A 131 3.41 15.12 -0.17
CA LEU A 131 2.70 13.90 0.22
C LEU A 131 3.48 13.08 1.26
N GLN A 132 4.81 13.06 1.16
CA GLN A 132 5.66 12.36 2.15
C GLN A 132 5.49 12.91 3.57
N SER A 133 5.20 14.21 3.72
CA SER A 133 4.95 14.82 5.02
C SER A 133 3.67 14.33 5.71
N LEU A 134 2.76 13.71 4.95
CA LEU A 134 1.45 13.24 5.42
C LEU A 134 1.42 11.74 5.75
N VAL A 135 2.54 11.03 5.60
CA VAL A 135 2.68 9.61 5.93
C VAL A 135 3.70 9.40 7.04
N PRO A 136 3.49 8.42 7.92
CA PRO A 136 4.42 8.18 9.02
C PRO A 136 5.72 7.55 8.52
N THR A 137 6.77 7.69 9.34
CA THR A 137 7.96 6.83 9.24
C THR A 137 7.79 5.68 10.23
N LEU A 138 8.10 4.46 9.79
CA LEU A 138 8.10 3.30 10.70
C LEU A 138 9.19 3.48 11.77
N PRO A 139 8.93 3.09 13.03
CA PRO A 139 9.97 3.11 14.06
C PRO A 139 11.17 2.25 13.64
N PRO A 140 12.40 2.63 14.04
CA PRO A 140 13.60 1.90 13.66
C PRO A 140 13.60 0.48 14.20
N ALA A 141 14.41 -0.37 13.58
CA ALA A 141 14.63 -1.73 14.09
C ALA A 141 15.20 -1.68 15.50
N ALA A 142 14.64 -2.48 16.40
CA ALA A 142 15.10 -2.62 17.78
C ALA A 142 15.70 -4.01 18.00
N LYS A 143 16.57 -4.14 19.00
CA LYS A 143 16.99 -5.45 19.48
C LYS A 143 15.86 -6.11 20.27
N GLY A 144 15.74 -7.43 20.16
CA GLY A 144 14.87 -8.24 21.01
C GLY A 144 15.24 -8.11 22.48
N SER A 145 14.36 -8.53 23.38
CA SER A 145 14.53 -8.38 24.84
C SER A 145 15.79 -9.05 25.40
N ASP A 146 16.28 -10.10 24.73
CA ASP A 146 17.50 -10.85 25.06
C ASP A 146 18.70 -10.44 24.19
N ASN A 147 18.56 -9.40 23.36
CA ASN A 147 19.53 -8.93 22.37
C ASN A 147 19.96 -9.99 21.32
N SER A 148 19.23 -11.10 21.17
CA SER A 148 19.62 -12.20 20.28
C SER A 148 19.15 -12.02 18.84
N PHE A 149 18.13 -11.21 18.60
CA PHE A 149 17.57 -10.92 17.28
C PHE A 149 17.25 -9.44 17.09
N MET A 150 17.02 -9.04 15.83
CA MET A 150 16.45 -7.74 15.50
C MET A 150 14.96 -7.86 15.24
N GLN A 151 14.19 -6.85 15.61
CA GLN A 151 12.76 -6.77 15.33
C GLN A 151 12.37 -5.43 14.73
N LYS A 152 11.37 -5.43 13.85
CA LYS A 152 10.86 -4.23 13.17
C LYS A 152 9.34 -4.16 13.32
N PRO A 153 8.78 -3.03 13.81
CA PRO A 153 7.33 -2.83 13.78
C PRO A 153 6.80 -2.88 12.35
N LEU A 154 5.62 -3.46 12.19
CA LEU A 154 5.06 -3.75 10.87
C LEU A 154 4.16 -2.66 10.29
N LEU A 155 3.56 -1.83 11.15
CA LEU A 155 2.62 -0.77 10.76
C LEU A 155 2.81 0.49 11.61
N ALA A 156 2.73 1.65 10.96
CA ALA A 156 2.51 2.95 11.60
C ALA A 156 1.42 3.73 10.84
N ILE A 157 0.70 4.59 11.56
CA ILE A 157 -0.42 5.38 11.02
C ILE A 157 -0.23 6.85 11.40
N GLN A 158 -0.49 7.75 10.47
CA GLN A 158 -0.57 9.19 10.72
C GLN A 158 -1.94 9.72 10.31
N VAL A 159 -2.61 10.42 11.21
CA VAL A 159 -3.80 11.22 10.89
C VAL A 159 -3.40 12.68 10.92
N THR A 160 -3.65 13.40 9.82
CA THR A 160 -3.38 14.84 9.72
C THR A 160 -4.69 15.58 9.49
N VAL A 161 -5.02 16.51 10.39
CA VAL A 161 -6.23 17.34 10.33
C VAL A 161 -5.93 18.63 9.58
N PHE A 162 -6.80 18.96 8.63
CA PHE A 162 -6.83 20.23 7.90
C PHE A 162 -8.08 20.98 8.39
N PRO A 163 -7.96 21.90 9.35
CA PRO A 163 -9.10 22.44 10.08
C PRO A 163 -10.19 22.98 9.14
N LEU A 164 -11.45 22.61 9.40
CA LEU A 164 -12.63 23.03 8.63
C LEU A 164 -12.69 22.53 7.17
N VAL A 165 -11.74 21.70 6.72
CA VAL A 165 -11.71 21.22 5.33
C VAL A 165 -11.71 19.69 5.26
N GLY A 166 -10.75 19.03 5.90
CA GLY A 166 -10.49 17.62 5.65
C GLY A 166 -9.55 16.95 6.63
N ILE A 167 -9.39 15.65 6.47
CA ILE A 167 -8.33 14.86 7.12
C ILE A 167 -7.60 14.03 6.08
N SER A 168 -6.32 13.74 6.33
CA SER A 168 -5.60 12.68 5.64
C SER A 168 -5.23 11.57 6.61
N ILE A 169 -5.25 10.33 6.14
CA ILE A 169 -4.80 9.15 6.87
C ILE A 169 -3.70 8.49 6.04
N GLY A 170 -2.47 8.64 6.50
CA GLY A 170 -1.27 8.06 5.92
C GLY A 170 -0.85 6.80 6.67
N PHE A 171 -0.34 5.83 5.92
CA PHE A 171 0.13 4.56 6.45
C PHE A 171 1.59 4.35 6.06
N ALA A 172 2.32 3.58 6.86
CA ALA A 172 3.58 2.98 6.46
C ALA A 172 3.62 1.55 6.97
N PHE A 173 3.81 0.58 6.09
CA PHE A 173 3.90 -0.83 6.49
C PHE A 173 4.91 -1.61 5.65
N TYR A 174 5.54 -2.62 6.24
CA TYR A 174 6.41 -3.52 5.48
C TYR A 174 5.56 -4.50 4.66
N HIS A 175 5.80 -4.56 3.36
CA HIS A 175 5.05 -5.42 2.43
C HIS A 175 5.11 -6.93 2.82
N VAL A 176 6.08 -7.34 3.64
CA VAL A 176 6.18 -8.70 4.20
C VAL A 176 4.91 -9.15 4.95
N VAL A 177 4.15 -8.23 5.57
CA VAL A 177 2.97 -8.59 6.37
C VAL A 177 1.70 -8.78 5.54
N ALA A 178 1.57 -8.04 4.43
CA ALA A 178 0.35 -7.98 3.66
C ALA A 178 0.60 -7.51 2.22
N ASP A 179 -0.09 -8.10 1.26
CA ASP A 179 -0.24 -7.51 -0.07
C ASP A 179 -1.36 -6.46 -0.11
N GLY A 180 -1.54 -5.81 -1.26
CA GLY A 180 -2.56 -4.77 -1.44
C GLY A 180 -4.00 -5.24 -1.15
N ARG A 181 -4.33 -6.52 -1.41
CA ARG A 181 -5.67 -7.05 -1.09
C ARG A 181 -5.84 -7.21 0.41
N ALA A 182 -4.84 -7.79 1.09
CA ALA A 182 -4.85 -7.96 2.53
C ALA A 182 -4.86 -6.60 3.27
N PHE A 183 -4.12 -5.61 2.79
CA PHE A 183 -4.13 -4.24 3.34
C PHE A 183 -5.49 -3.56 3.17
N ILE A 184 -6.09 -3.63 1.97
CA ILE A 184 -7.41 -3.02 1.73
C ILE A 184 -8.51 -3.76 2.50
N HIS A 185 -8.37 -5.06 2.72
CA HIS A 185 -9.27 -5.83 3.58
C HIS A 185 -9.23 -5.32 5.03
N PHE A 186 -8.02 -5.07 5.57
CA PHE A 186 -7.87 -4.40 6.86
C PHE A 186 -8.53 -3.02 6.87
N MET A 187 -8.25 -2.19 5.86
CA MET A 187 -8.81 -0.84 5.78
C MET A 187 -10.34 -0.81 5.75
N LYS A 188 -10.97 -1.68 4.96
CA LYS A 188 -12.43 -1.79 4.89
C LYS A 188 -13.03 -2.30 6.20
N SER A 189 -12.36 -3.27 6.84
CA SER A 189 -12.78 -3.77 8.15
C SER A 189 -12.70 -2.67 9.21
N PHE A 190 -11.61 -1.91 9.20
CA PHE A 190 -11.40 -0.78 10.12
C PHE A 190 -12.45 0.32 9.91
N ALA A 191 -12.70 0.73 8.67
CA ALA A 191 -13.74 1.71 8.32
C ALA A 191 -15.15 1.23 8.76
N SER A 192 -15.43 -0.06 8.61
CA SER A 192 -16.70 -0.67 9.04
C SER A 192 -16.88 -0.61 10.56
N VAL A 193 -15.87 -1.03 11.32
CA VAL A 193 -15.88 -0.98 12.81
C VAL A 193 -15.98 0.47 13.31
N PHE A 194 -15.28 1.39 12.64
CA PHE A 194 -15.37 2.82 12.95
C PHE A 194 -16.80 3.35 12.75
N SER A 195 -17.41 3.02 11.61
CA SER A 195 -18.76 3.46 11.27
C SER A 195 -19.83 2.85 12.18
N SER A 196 -19.62 1.62 12.63
CA SER A 196 -20.50 0.90 13.54
C SER A 196 -20.26 1.20 15.03
N ARG A 197 -19.36 2.15 15.34
CA ARG A 197 -18.98 2.54 16.72
C ARG A 197 -18.50 1.34 17.56
N GLY A 198 -17.73 0.45 16.94
CA GLY A 198 -17.13 -0.72 17.58
C GLY A 198 -17.95 -2.00 17.46
N ASP A 199 -19.13 -1.98 16.83
CA ASP A 199 -19.88 -3.22 16.57
C ASP A 199 -19.22 -4.05 15.46
N MET A 200 -18.61 -5.18 15.85
CA MET A 200 -17.90 -6.10 14.97
C MET A 200 -18.81 -7.17 14.34
N THR A 201 -20.11 -7.16 14.59
CA THR A 201 -21.04 -8.15 13.99
C THR A 201 -21.00 -8.14 12.47
N CYS A 202 -20.72 -6.97 11.87
CA CYS A 202 -20.52 -6.79 10.44
C CYS A 202 -19.32 -7.53 9.85
N LEU A 203 -18.34 -7.96 10.67
CA LEU A 203 -17.11 -8.61 10.21
C LEU A 203 -17.10 -10.14 10.33
N LYS A 204 -18.16 -10.75 10.86
CA LYS A 204 -18.17 -12.19 11.24
C LYS A 204 -17.74 -13.13 10.11
N ASP A 205 -18.21 -12.87 8.88
CA ASP A 205 -17.88 -13.68 7.71
C ASP A 205 -16.65 -13.19 6.94
N SER A 206 -16.10 -12.04 7.33
CA SER A 206 -14.95 -11.40 6.69
C SER A 206 -13.69 -11.44 7.54
N PHE A 207 -13.63 -12.17 8.66
CA PHE A 207 -12.40 -12.20 9.45
C PHE A 207 -11.20 -12.74 8.66
N PRO A 208 -10.00 -12.13 8.85
CA PRO A 208 -8.79 -12.53 8.16
C PRO A 208 -8.38 -13.95 8.54
N LYS A 209 -7.94 -14.73 7.56
CA LYS A 209 -7.45 -16.10 7.73
C LYS A 209 -5.94 -16.13 7.55
N PHE A 210 -5.23 -16.64 8.55
CA PHE A 210 -3.77 -16.66 8.59
C PHE A 210 -3.14 -18.01 8.25
N ASN A 211 -3.94 -19.04 7.97
CA ASN A 211 -3.43 -20.38 7.69
C ASN A 211 -2.53 -20.36 6.43
N ARG A 212 -1.22 -20.46 6.65
CA ARG A 212 -0.19 -20.46 5.60
C ARG A 212 0.01 -21.84 4.98
N ASP A 213 -0.47 -22.91 5.62
CA ASP A 213 -0.39 -24.29 5.12
C ASP A 213 -1.28 -24.51 3.88
N LEU A 214 -2.22 -23.58 3.61
CA LEU A 214 -3.00 -23.54 2.37
C LEU A 214 -2.16 -23.20 1.13
N ILE A 215 -0.89 -22.83 1.34
CA ILE A 215 0.07 -22.53 0.28
C ILE A 215 1.00 -23.75 0.16
N GLU A 216 0.57 -24.72 -0.65
CA GLU A 216 1.38 -25.90 -0.99
C GLU A 216 2.65 -25.49 -1.76
N ASP A 217 3.74 -26.24 -1.49
CA ASP A 217 5.11 -26.06 -1.96
C ASP A 217 5.22 -25.82 -3.50
N PRO A 218 6.12 -24.92 -3.96
CA PRO A 218 6.43 -24.72 -5.38
C PRO A 218 6.76 -26.00 -6.19
N LEU A 219 7.08 -27.14 -5.56
CA LEU A 219 7.30 -28.41 -6.26
C LEU A 219 6.02 -29.09 -6.80
N ASP A 220 4.81 -28.58 -6.51
CA ASP A 220 3.55 -29.03 -7.16
C ASP A 220 2.73 -27.86 -7.74
N CYS A 221 3.40 -27.05 -8.58
CA CYS A 221 2.87 -25.91 -9.35
C CYS A 221 1.76 -26.25 -10.38
N ARG A 222 0.74 -27.06 -10.05
CA ARG A 222 -0.33 -27.44 -10.99
C ARG A 222 -1.74 -27.06 -10.56
N LYS A 223 -1.95 -26.49 -9.38
CA LYS A 223 -3.27 -26.01 -8.94
C LYS A 223 -3.18 -24.55 -8.54
N ARG A 224 -4.03 -23.70 -9.14
CA ARG A 224 -4.25 -22.31 -8.68
C ARG A 224 -4.51 -22.36 -7.18
N LEU A 225 -3.67 -21.69 -6.38
CA LEU A 225 -3.88 -21.54 -4.94
C LEU A 225 -5.32 -21.03 -4.72
N LYS A 226 -6.19 -21.90 -4.20
CA LYS A 226 -7.58 -21.53 -3.86
C LYS A 226 -7.59 -20.97 -2.45
N LEU A 227 -6.94 -19.83 -2.27
CA LEU A 227 -6.99 -19.12 -0.99
C LEU A 227 -8.38 -18.51 -0.80
N PRO A 228 -8.91 -18.51 0.43
CA PRO A 228 -10.14 -17.79 0.72
C PRO A 228 -9.95 -16.30 0.40
N PRO A 229 -11.00 -15.57 -0.02
CA PRO A 229 -10.92 -14.13 -0.25
C PRO A 229 -10.43 -13.33 0.98
N THR A 230 -10.59 -13.89 2.18
CA THR A 230 -10.16 -13.31 3.45
C THR A 230 -8.75 -13.75 3.90
N TYR A 231 -7.99 -14.47 3.07
CA TYR A 231 -6.60 -14.78 3.37
C TYR A 231 -5.80 -13.50 3.63
N PHE A 232 -5.03 -13.50 4.72
CA PHE A 232 -4.21 -12.37 5.12
C PHE A 232 -2.72 -12.73 5.04
N GLY A 233 -2.00 -12.00 4.19
CA GLY A 233 -0.59 -12.21 3.89
C GLY A 233 -0.31 -11.84 2.44
N ASN A 234 0.83 -12.27 1.90
CA ASN A 234 1.13 -12.12 0.48
C ASN A 234 0.66 -13.32 -0.32
N CYS A 235 0.04 -13.06 -1.49
CA CYS A 235 -0.19 -14.04 -2.55
C CYS A 235 0.01 -13.38 -3.93
N LEU A 236 1.20 -12.79 -4.14
CA LEU A 236 1.54 -12.08 -5.37
C LEU A 236 2.56 -12.86 -6.18
N LEU A 237 2.30 -13.01 -7.48
CA LEU A 237 3.30 -13.36 -8.47
C LEU A 237 3.56 -12.15 -9.36
N ARG A 238 4.82 -11.95 -9.73
CA ARG A 238 5.23 -10.90 -10.66
C ARG A 238 5.45 -11.53 -12.02
N SER A 239 4.98 -10.86 -13.06
CA SER A 239 5.27 -11.23 -14.45
C SER A 239 5.72 -9.98 -15.20
N THR A 240 6.56 -10.18 -16.20
CA THR A 240 7.19 -9.09 -16.95
C THR A 240 6.88 -9.25 -18.43
N ALA A 241 6.32 -8.21 -19.04
CA ALA A 241 6.21 -8.09 -20.48
C ALA A 241 7.39 -7.26 -21.01
N THR A 242 7.98 -7.68 -22.13
CA THR A 242 9.10 -6.98 -22.76
C THR A 242 8.78 -6.67 -24.22
N ALA A 243 9.25 -5.52 -24.69
CA ALA A 243 9.16 -5.08 -26.08
C ALA A 243 10.32 -4.14 -26.39
N LYS A 244 10.71 -4.04 -27.67
CA LYS A 244 11.79 -3.12 -28.05
C LYS A 244 11.33 -1.67 -27.92
N LYS A 245 12.18 -0.81 -27.37
CA LYS A 245 11.90 0.64 -27.26
C LYS A 245 11.50 1.25 -28.60
N SER A 246 12.18 0.89 -29.69
CA SER A 246 11.89 1.37 -31.04
C SER A 246 10.49 1.00 -31.54
N GLU A 247 9.95 -0.14 -31.12
CA GLU A 247 8.60 -0.59 -31.46
C GLU A 247 7.56 0.11 -30.59
N LEU A 248 7.87 0.33 -29.30
CA LEU A 248 7.00 1.03 -28.35
C LEU A 248 6.81 2.51 -28.68
N ILE A 249 7.83 3.18 -29.24
CA ILE A 249 7.73 4.59 -29.65
C ILE A 249 7.14 4.76 -31.06
N GLY A 250 7.00 3.66 -31.82
CA GLY A 250 6.46 3.67 -33.17
C GLY A 250 4.95 3.97 -33.20
N GLU A 251 4.41 4.12 -34.41
CA GLU A 251 2.99 4.45 -34.64
C GLU A 251 2.04 3.49 -33.92
N ASN A 252 2.34 2.19 -33.96
CA ASN A 252 1.55 1.11 -33.35
C ASN A 252 2.03 0.71 -31.94
N GLY A 253 2.79 1.57 -31.26
CA GLY A 253 3.43 1.25 -29.97
C GLY A 253 2.47 0.76 -28.89
N ILE A 254 1.26 1.33 -28.81
CA ILE A 254 0.21 0.89 -27.86
C ILE A 254 -0.21 -0.56 -28.12
N PHE A 255 -0.34 -0.98 -29.38
CA PHE A 255 -0.70 -2.35 -29.74
C PHE A 255 0.44 -3.33 -29.44
N VAL A 256 1.67 -2.90 -29.64
CA VAL A 256 2.86 -3.71 -29.27
C VAL A 256 2.85 -3.94 -27.76
N ALA A 257 2.67 -2.88 -26.97
CA ALA A 257 2.58 -2.97 -25.51
C ALA A 257 1.41 -3.86 -25.06
N ALA A 258 0.19 -3.60 -25.56
CA ALA A 258 -1.00 -4.35 -25.21
C ALA A 258 -0.88 -5.84 -25.56
N ARG A 259 -0.32 -6.17 -26.73
CA ARG A 259 -0.08 -7.56 -27.14
C ARG A 259 0.93 -8.26 -26.24
N ALA A 260 2.02 -7.58 -25.90
CA ALA A 260 3.04 -8.14 -25.02
C ALA A 260 2.47 -8.41 -23.61
N ILE A 261 1.70 -7.48 -23.06
CA ILE A 261 1.02 -7.64 -21.76
C ILE A 261 -0.02 -8.76 -21.82
N ALA A 262 -0.88 -8.75 -22.84
CA ALA A 262 -1.93 -9.77 -23.00
C ALA A 262 -1.36 -11.19 -23.12
N LYS A 263 -0.24 -11.35 -23.85
CA LYS A 263 0.45 -12.63 -23.96
C LYS A 263 0.84 -13.19 -22.59
N VAL A 264 1.49 -12.36 -21.77
CA VAL A 264 1.93 -12.75 -20.41
C VAL A 264 0.74 -13.07 -19.51
N VAL A 265 -0.35 -12.28 -19.56
CA VAL A 265 -1.57 -12.54 -18.77
C VAL A 265 -2.22 -13.87 -19.17
N MET A 266 -2.34 -14.15 -20.48
CA MET A 266 -2.93 -15.41 -20.97
C MET A 266 -2.09 -16.63 -20.59
N GLU A 267 -0.76 -16.53 -20.61
CA GLU A 267 0.16 -17.59 -20.17
C GLU A 267 -0.02 -17.88 -18.68
N PHE A 268 -0.18 -16.82 -17.88
CA PHE A 268 -0.45 -16.92 -16.45
C PHE A 268 -1.79 -17.60 -16.15
N GLU A 269 -2.85 -17.26 -16.89
CA GLU A 269 -4.18 -17.84 -16.72
C GLU A 269 -4.24 -19.34 -17.06
N LYS A 270 -3.43 -19.79 -18.02
CA LYS A 270 -3.34 -21.20 -18.45
C LYS A 270 -2.66 -22.11 -17.42
N GLY A 271 -2.20 -21.58 -16.29
CA GLY A 271 -1.56 -22.35 -15.23
C GLY A 271 -0.18 -22.86 -15.62
N SER A 272 0.44 -22.30 -16.66
CA SER A 272 1.81 -22.62 -17.06
C SER A 272 2.79 -21.88 -16.13
N LEU A 273 2.80 -22.25 -14.84
CA LEU A 273 3.84 -21.83 -13.89
C LEU A 273 5.23 -22.42 -14.27
N LYS A 274 5.31 -23.26 -15.31
CA LYS A 274 6.58 -23.76 -15.88
C LYS A 274 7.55 -22.65 -16.29
N GLU A 275 7.08 -21.41 -16.46
CA GLU A 275 7.95 -20.25 -16.76
C GLU A 275 8.12 -19.25 -15.59
N THR A 276 7.47 -19.47 -14.44
CA THR A 276 7.62 -18.57 -13.27
C THR A 276 8.75 -18.99 -12.33
N GLU A 277 9.20 -20.24 -12.37
CA GLU A 277 10.49 -20.63 -11.78
C GLU A 277 11.69 -20.05 -12.57
N THR A 278 11.45 -19.53 -13.77
CA THR A 278 12.46 -18.90 -14.65
C THR A 278 12.64 -17.40 -14.34
N LEU A 279 12.09 -16.88 -13.23
CA LEU A 279 12.60 -15.66 -12.59
C LEU A 279 13.76 -15.94 -11.60
N LEU A 280 13.97 -17.20 -11.23
CA LEU A 280 15.20 -17.67 -10.56
C LEU A 280 16.15 -18.41 -11.52
N SER A 281 15.75 -18.62 -12.78
CA SER A 281 16.75 -18.83 -13.83
C SER A 281 17.52 -17.53 -14.00
N SER A 282 18.82 -17.61 -13.78
CA SER A 282 19.72 -16.48 -13.74
C SER A 282 19.69 -15.61 -15.00
N SER A 283 19.23 -16.07 -16.16
CA SER A 283 19.29 -15.27 -17.40
C SER A 283 18.34 -14.07 -17.42
N LYS A 284 17.04 -14.26 -17.14
CA LYS A 284 16.00 -13.22 -17.24
C LYS A 284 16.05 -12.23 -16.07
N ALA A 285 16.35 -12.73 -14.87
CA ALA A 285 16.66 -11.89 -13.72
C ALA A 285 17.94 -11.08 -13.95
N MET A 286 19.00 -11.67 -14.50
CA MET A 286 20.22 -10.92 -14.87
C MET A 286 19.98 -9.92 -16.00
N GLU A 287 19.05 -10.19 -16.92
CA GLU A 287 18.66 -9.22 -17.95
C GLU A 287 17.94 -8.01 -17.33
N LEU A 288 17.03 -8.23 -16.38
CA LEU A 288 16.39 -7.15 -15.62
C LEU A 288 17.39 -6.36 -14.77
N ILE A 289 18.35 -7.04 -14.13
CA ILE A 289 19.44 -6.40 -13.36
C ILE A 289 20.33 -5.53 -14.26
N LYS A 290 20.47 -5.88 -15.55
CA LYS A 290 21.24 -5.10 -16.55
C LYS A 290 20.45 -3.92 -17.12
N MET A 291 19.14 -3.85 -16.92
CA MET A 291 18.33 -2.73 -17.42
C MET A 291 18.51 -1.50 -16.53
N GLU A 292 18.70 -0.34 -17.14
CA GLU A 292 18.62 0.92 -16.40
C GLU A 292 17.21 1.08 -15.82
N ALA A 293 17.11 1.54 -14.57
CA ALA A 293 15.83 1.70 -13.85
C ALA A 293 14.75 2.46 -14.64
N LYS A 294 15.16 3.50 -15.39
CA LYS A 294 14.27 4.30 -16.26
C LYS A 294 13.62 3.51 -17.42
N ASN A 295 14.14 2.33 -17.75
CA ASN A 295 13.61 1.45 -18.79
C ASN A 295 12.70 0.36 -18.20
N VAL A 296 12.52 0.32 -16.88
CA VAL A 296 11.66 -0.63 -16.18
C VAL A 296 10.47 0.13 -15.59
N ILE A 297 9.27 -0.23 -16.03
CA ILE A 297 8.02 0.32 -15.51
C ILE A 297 7.39 -0.74 -14.60
N MET A 298 7.21 -0.40 -13.32
CA MET A 298 6.49 -1.22 -12.36
C MET A 298 5.08 -0.68 -12.20
N VAL A 299 4.08 -1.56 -12.21
CA VAL A 299 2.70 -1.18 -11.92
C VAL A 299 2.32 -1.75 -10.56
N GLU A 300 1.87 -0.88 -9.66
CA GLU A 300 1.44 -1.20 -8.30
C GLU A 300 -0.03 -0.85 -8.09
N ALA A 301 -0.61 -1.40 -7.01
CA ALA A 301 -2.03 -1.32 -6.69
C ALA A 301 -2.95 -1.96 -7.76
N SER A 302 -4.27 -1.73 -7.66
CA SER A 302 -5.28 -2.32 -8.53
C SER A 302 -6.57 -1.52 -8.48
N PRO A 303 -7.27 -1.33 -9.61
CA PRO A 303 -8.58 -0.67 -9.59
C PRO A 303 -9.66 -1.57 -8.99
N LYS A 304 -9.36 -2.84 -8.73
CA LYS A 304 -10.28 -3.79 -8.09
C LYS A 304 -10.27 -3.69 -6.57
N PHE A 305 -9.42 -2.85 -5.99
CA PHE A 305 -9.34 -2.69 -4.53
C PHE A 305 -10.51 -1.87 -3.98
N GLY A 306 -11.06 -0.94 -4.75
CA GLY A 306 -12.14 -0.07 -4.25
C GLY A 306 -11.59 0.91 -3.21
N ALA A 307 -10.48 1.57 -3.52
CA ALA A 307 -9.81 2.55 -2.66
C ALA A 307 -10.72 3.75 -2.34
N TYR A 308 -11.71 4.00 -3.19
CA TYR A 308 -12.70 5.05 -2.99
C TYR A 308 -13.93 4.62 -2.17
N ASN A 309 -14.04 3.33 -1.85
CA ASN A 309 -15.18 2.74 -1.12
C ASN A 309 -14.87 2.56 0.38
N MET A 310 -14.32 3.60 1.02
CA MET A 310 -14.00 3.61 2.45
C MET A 310 -14.43 4.94 3.07
N SER A 311 -14.90 4.93 4.31
CA SER A 311 -15.30 6.12 5.05
C SER A 311 -14.82 6.07 6.49
N PHE A 312 -14.20 7.17 6.95
CA PHE A 312 -13.87 7.43 8.34
C PHE A 312 -14.61 8.69 8.84
N GLY A 313 -15.87 8.88 8.41
CA GLY A 313 -16.67 10.06 8.76
C GLY A 313 -17.92 10.23 7.91
N SER A 314 -18.25 11.47 7.57
CA SER A 314 -19.47 11.83 6.83
C SER A 314 -19.40 11.63 5.31
N GLY A 315 -18.28 11.14 4.77
CA GLY A 315 -18.11 10.93 3.34
C GLY A 315 -17.06 9.88 2.99
N GLY A 316 -17.10 9.40 1.74
CA GLY A 316 -16.09 8.47 1.21
C GLY A 316 -14.73 9.12 0.98
N THR A 317 -13.75 8.33 0.56
CA THR A 317 -12.43 8.82 0.16
C THR A 317 -12.56 9.90 -0.93
N LYS A 318 -11.93 11.06 -0.73
CA LYS A 318 -11.81 12.13 -1.72
C LYS A 318 -10.69 11.87 -2.72
N LYS A 319 -9.55 11.38 -2.23
CA LYS A 319 -8.36 11.04 -3.02
C LYS A 319 -7.59 9.90 -2.36
N ALA A 320 -7.12 8.95 -3.16
CA ALA A 320 -6.18 7.92 -2.73
C ALA A 320 -4.84 8.12 -3.45
N GLU A 321 -3.75 8.01 -2.72
CA GLU A 321 -2.38 8.18 -3.20
C GLU A 321 -1.48 7.05 -2.70
N LEU A 322 -0.41 6.77 -3.45
CA LEU A 322 0.69 5.94 -2.99
C LEU A 322 1.93 6.83 -2.81
N ALA A 323 2.13 7.33 -1.59
CA ALA A 323 3.20 8.29 -1.29
C ALA A 323 4.61 7.71 -1.37
N SER A 324 4.77 6.39 -1.53
CA SER A 324 6.07 5.73 -1.74
C SER A 324 6.46 5.61 -3.22
N ILE A 325 5.60 6.03 -4.17
CA ILE A 325 5.79 5.79 -5.61
C ILE A 325 7.07 6.44 -6.19
N GLY A 326 7.46 7.59 -5.65
CA GLY A 326 8.67 8.33 -6.06
C GLY A 326 9.96 7.87 -5.37
N SER A 327 9.89 6.90 -4.45
CA SER A 327 11.05 6.45 -3.66
C SER A 327 11.82 5.29 -4.29
N SER A 328 11.35 4.74 -5.41
CA SER A 328 11.99 3.60 -6.07
C SER A 328 13.20 4.03 -6.90
N GLU A 329 14.37 3.49 -6.57
CA GLU A 329 15.60 3.69 -7.34
C GLU A 329 15.77 2.67 -8.48
N THR A 330 14.93 1.62 -8.51
CA THR A 330 15.14 0.43 -9.37
C THR A 330 14.19 0.36 -10.57
N ALA A 331 13.11 1.14 -10.54
CA ALA A 331 12.10 1.20 -11.59
C ALA A 331 11.26 2.47 -11.45
N THR A 332 10.74 2.98 -12.56
CA THR A 332 9.65 3.97 -12.53
C THR A 332 8.36 3.26 -12.11
N VAL A 333 7.76 3.68 -11.00
CA VAL A 333 6.55 3.07 -10.47
C VAL A 333 5.32 3.87 -10.90
N PHE A 334 4.29 3.17 -11.35
CA PHE A 334 2.95 3.69 -11.61
C PHE A 334 1.99 3.02 -10.64
N SER A 335 1.17 3.79 -9.94
CA SER A 335 0.05 3.24 -9.17
C SER A 335 -1.21 3.28 -10.00
N ILE A 336 -2.09 2.28 -9.84
CA ILE A 336 -3.40 2.27 -10.47
C ILE A 336 -4.49 2.07 -9.43
N ALA A 337 -5.56 2.85 -9.53
CA ALA A 337 -6.70 2.77 -8.62
C ALA A 337 -8.02 2.91 -9.38
N ASP A 338 -9.12 2.52 -8.73
CA ASP A 338 -10.46 2.91 -9.12
C ASP A 338 -10.59 4.43 -9.11
N SER A 339 -11.61 4.96 -9.77
CA SER A 339 -11.94 6.38 -9.73
C SER A 339 -13.26 6.62 -9.03
N ARG A 340 -13.48 7.86 -8.60
CA ARG A 340 -14.79 8.35 -8.19
C ARG A 340 -15.77 8.46 -9.37
N GLU A 341 -15.24 8.57 -10.59
CA GLU A 341 -16.03 8.56 -11.81
C GLU A 341 -16.33 7.12 -12.23
N GLU A 342 -17.58 6.84 -12.58
CA GLU A 342 -18.02 5.51 -12.99
C GLU A 342 -17.23 5.02 -14.21
N GLY A 343 -16.61 3.84 -14.09
CA GLY A 343 -15.76 3.27 -15.14
C GLY A 343 -14.37 3.92 -15.29
N GLY A 344 -14.06 4.95 -14.49
CA GLY A 344 -12.76 5.61 -14.48
C GLY A 344 -11.66 4.80 -13.80
N VAL A 345 -10.42 5.03 -14.23
CA VAL A 345 -9.19 4.50 -13.60
C VAL A 345 -8.24 5.66 -13.36
N GLU A 346 -7.70 5.74 -12.16
CA GLU A 346 -6.68 6.74 -11.83
C GLU A 346 -5.28 6.14 -11.92
N TYR A 347 -4.36 6.93 -12.48
CA TYR A 347 -2.94 6.60 -12.59
C TYR A 347 -2.14 7.59 -11.76
N GLY A 348 -1.40 7.10 -10.78
CA GLY A 348 -0.39 7.87 -10.05
C GLY A 348 0.99 7.64 -10.66
N LEU A 349 1.78 8.70 -10.77
CA LEU A 349 3.17 8.66 -11.22
C LEU A 349 3.96 9.79 -10.57
N ALA A 350 5.25 9.55 -10.33
CA ALA A 350 6.20 10.57 -9.89
C ALA A 350 7.36 10.63 -10.89
N LEU A 351 7.52 11.78 -11.55
CA LEU A 351 8.55 12.03 -12.55
C LEU A 351 9.31 13.32 -12.21
N ALA A 352 10.51 13.48 -12.76
CA ALA A 352 11.18 14.78 -12.70
C ALA A 352 10.34 15.82 -13.45
N SER A 353 10.37 17.09 -13.01
CA SER A 353 9.56 18.15 -13.62
C SER A 353 9.77 18.28 -15.13
N SER A 354 11.01 18.13 -15.61
CA SER A 354 11.33 18.15 -17.05
C SER A 354 10.70 17.00 -17.84
N GLU A 355 10.51 15.84 -17.21
CA GLU A 355 9.91 14.66 -17.83
C GLU A 355 8.39 14.73 -17.80
N LEU A 356 7.81 15.30 -16.74
CA LEU A 356 6.37 15.42 -16.54
C LEU A 356 5.71 16.27 -17.63
N ASP A 357 6.34 17.38 -18.04
CA ASP A 357 5.82 18.23 -19.12
C ASP A 357 5.76 17.46 -20.46
N SER A 358 6.82 16.70 -20.75
CA SER A 358 6.89 15.84 -21.94
C SER A 358 5.85 14.73 -21.89
N PHE A 359 5.69 14.09 -20.72
CA PHE A 359 4.68 13.06 -20.50
C PHE A 359 3.27 13.62 -20.73
N ASN A 360 2.94 14.77 -20.14
CA ASN A 360 1.63 15.40 -20.26
C ASN A 360 1.32 15.80 -21.71
N ALA A 361 2.31 16.31 -22.45
CA ALA A 361 2.13 16.64 -23.87
C ALA A 361 1.79 15.39 -24.70
N ILE A 362 2.50 14.28 -24.48
CA ILE A 362 2.27 13.00 -25.18
C ILE A 362 0.93 12.39 -24.78
N PHE A 363 0.65 12.29 -23.48
CA PHE A 363 -0.55 11.66 -22.94
C PHE A 363 -1.82 12.37 -23.43
N ASN A 364 -1.87 13.70 -23.28
CA ASN A 364 -3.01 14.50 -23.73
C ASN A 364 -3.13 14.53 -25.26
N GLY A 365 -2.01 14.50 -25.99
CA GLY A 365 -2.01 14.42 -27.45
C GLY A 365 -2.59 13.10 -27.97
N ARG A 366 -2.28 11.98 -27.30
CA ARG A 366 -2.76 10.64 -27.69
C ARG A 366 -4.21 10.38 -27.29
N LEU A 367 -4.67 10.87 -26.14
CA LEU A 367 -6.08 10.72 -25.69
C LEU A 367 -7.10 11.43 -26.60
N LYS A 368 -6.68 12.48 -27.31
CA LYS A 368 -7.54 13.24 -28.22
C LYS A 368 -7.71 12.58 -29.60
N LEU A 369 -7.03 11.47 -29.88
CA LEU A 369 -7.18 10.73 -31.12
C LEU A 369 -8.37 9.76 -31.01
N PRO A 370 -9.31 9.76 -31.98
CA PRO A 370 -10.43 8.82 -31.94
C PRO A 370 -9.93 7.38 -31.99
N PHE A 371 -10.51 6.50 -31.18
CA PHE A 371 -10.21 5.06 -31.12
C PHE A 371 -10.28 4.36 -32.49
N SER A 372 -10.97 4.93 -33.48
CA SER A 372 -11.01 4.43 -34.86
C SER A 372 -9.71 4.63 -35.66
N ARG A 373 -8.71 5.31 -35.09
CA ARG A 373 -7.37 5.52 -35.66
C ARG A 373 -6.24 5.01 -34.75
N LEU A 374 -6.59 4.35 -33.64
CA LEU A 374 -5.65 3.53 -32.88
C LEU A 374 -5.73 2.13 -33.46
#